data_AF-A0A8J5SGN1-F1
#
_entry.id   AF-A0A8J5SGN1-F1
#
_cell.length_a   1.000
_cell.length_b   1.000
_cell.length_c   1.000
_cell.angle_alpha   90.00
_cell.angle_beta   90.00
_cell.angle_gamma   90.00
#
_symmetry.space_group_name_H-M   'P 1'
#
loop_
_entity.id
_entity.type
_entity.pdbx_description
1 polymer ?
#
loop_
_entity_poly.entity_id
_entity_poly.type
_entity_poly.pdbx_seq_one_letter_code
_entity_poly.pdbx_strand_id
1 'polypeptide(L)'
;MGKGAVVVTAVVVAAAAVREAAVVSRRRSKRVAEEVKRKKVAALIEVEQKFSTPTALFRSIADAMVEEMEHGLRADPHAPLKMLISYIDDGNLPTGDEHRLFYALDFGGTNFRVIWVQLGGREKRVVRQQYKEVSIPPRLTVGTSMKLFNFIAAELEKIVKTEGDDFQLPEGILHQWHSRTVGEDVVAELSRAMERQGLDMSYSSC
;
A
#
# COMPACT_ATOMS: atom_id res chain seq x y z
N MET A 1 33.46 57.12 58.88
CA MET A 1 33.52 57.06 57.38
C MET A 1 33.55 55.62 56.81
N GLY A 2 33.01 54.60 57.50
CA GLY A 2 33.23 53.19 57.11
C GLY A 2 32.07 52.44 56.43
N LYS A 3 30.85 52.98 56.36
CA LYS A 3 29.66 52.21 55.89
C LYS A 3 29.40 52.32 54.37
N GLY A 4 29.63 53.48 53.76
CA GLY A 4 29.39 53.69 52.32
C GLY A 4 30.37 52.95 51.40
N ALA A 5 31.66 52.90 51.75
CA ALA A 5 32.67 52.20 50.97
C ALA A 5 32.46 50.67 50.94
N VAL A 6 31.93 50.10 52.04
CA VAL A 6 31.63 48.66 52.14
C VAL A 6 30.44 48.28 51.24
N VAL A 7 29.39 49.12 51.18
CA VAL A 7 28.21 48.88 50.34
C VAL A 7 28.57 48.97 48.86
N VAL A 8 29.35 49.96 48.44
CA VAL A 8 29.77 50.12 47.03
C VAL A 8 30.64 48.94 46.58
N THR A 9 31.58 48.50 47.42
CA THR A 9 32.45 47.36 47.10
C THR A 9 31.66 46.07 46.97
N ALA A 10 30.69 45.82 47.88
CA ALA A 10 29.83 44.64 47.82
C ALA A 10 28.98 44.59 46.54
N VAL A 11 28.43 45.73 46.11
CA VAL A 11 27.62 45.81 44.87
C VAL A 11 28.47 45.55 43.63
N VAL A 12 29.69 46.08 43.56
CA VAL A 12 30.60 45.84 42.42
C VAL A 12 31.00 44.37 42.32
N VAL A 13 31.31 43.73 43.45
CA VAL A 13 31.65 42.30 43.50
C VAL A 13 30.46 41.43 43.09
N ALA A 14 29.25 41.74 43.58
CA ALA A 14 28.04 41.03 43.19
C ALA A 14 27.74 41.16 41.69
N ALA A 15 27.87 42.37 41.12
CA ALA A 15 27.66 42.60 39.69
C ALA A 15 28.69 41.86 38.82
N ALA A 16 29.95 41.79 39.25
CA ALA A 16 30.98 41.02 38.57
C ALA A 16 30.67 39.50 38.61
N ALA A 17 30.25 38.97 39.77
CA ALA A 17 29.89 37.56 39.91
C ALA A 17 28.70 37.16 39.01
N VAL A 18 27.67 38.02 38.89
CA VAL A 18 26.52 37.77 38.01
C VAL A 18 26.93 37.80 36.53
N ARG A 19 27.83 38.72 36.13
CA ARG A 19 28.37 38.78 34.76
C ARG A 19 29.15 37.51 34.42
N GLU A 20 30.02 37.05 35.31
CA GLU A 20 30.77 35.81 35.13
C GLU A 20 29.83 34.59 35.05
N ALA A 21 28.84 34.50 35.94
CA ALA A 21 27.83 33.44 35.90
C ALA A 21 27.04 33.44 34.58
N ALA A 22 26.66 34.61 34.06
CA ALA A 22 25.98 34.74 32.77
C ALA A 22 26.87 34.34 31.59
N VAL A 23 28.16 34.66 31.62
CA VAL A 23 29.15 34.25 30.60
C VAL A 23 29.35 32.73 30.62
N VAL A 24 29.48 32.13 31.82
CA VAL A 24 29.59 30.67 31.99
C VAL A 24 28.33 29.96 31.49
N SER A 25 27.15 30.47 31.83
CA SER A 25 25.86 29.92 31.36
C SER A 25 25.76 29.98 29.82
N ARG A 26 26.06 31.12 29.20
CA ARG A 26 26.08 31.26 27.72
C ARG A 26 27.09 30.32 27.06
N ARG A 27 28.29 30.16 27.63
CA ARG A 27 29.30 29.21 27.13
C ARG A 27 28.81 27.76 27.26
N ARG A 28 28.16 27.39 28.36
CA ARG A 28 27.55 26.08 28.57
C ARG A 28 26.43 25.83 27.55
N SER A 29 25.51 26.78 27.36
CA SER A 29 24.44 26.66 26.36
C SER A 29 24.98 26.51 24.93
N LYS A 30 26.02 27.26 24.56
CA LYS A 30 26.71 27.10 23.26
C LYS A 30 27.35 25.71 23.11
N ARG A 31 28.04 25.21 24.14
CA ARG A 31 28.63 23.86 24.13
C ARG A 31 27.57 22.77 23.97
N VAL A 32 26.46 22.87 24.71
CA VAL A 32 25.33 21.94 24.59
C VAL A 32 24.72 22.01 23.19
N ALA A 33 24.53 23.21 22.63
CA ALA A 33 24.01 23.37 21.27
C ALA A 33 24.93 22.76 20.20
N GLU A 34 26.25 22.96 20.31
CA GLU A 34 27.23 22.35 19.40
C GLU A 34 27.32 20.83 19.56
N GLU A 35 27.18 20.31 20.79
CA GLU A 35 27.11 18.86 21.04
C GLU A 35 25.86 18.24 20.41
N VAL A 36 24.69 18.88 20.59
CA VAL A 36 23.44 18.48 19.94
C VAL A 36 23.57 18.53 18.43
N LYS A 37 24.18 19.60 17.87
CA LYS A 37 24.45 19.72 16.44
C LYS A 37 25.35 18.60 15.94
N ARG A 38 26.44 18.28 16.65
CA ARG A 38 27.32 17.14 16.35
C ARG A 38 26.58 15.82 16.35
N LYS A 39 25.76 15.55 17.37
CA LYS A 39 24.95 14.33 17.45
C LYS A 39 23.97 14.22 16.27
N LYS A 40 23.33 15.33 15.88
CA LYS A 40 22.45 15.37 14.70
C LYS A 40 23.20 15.09 13.40
N VAL A 41 24.35 15.72 13.20
CA VAL A 41 25.19 15.50 11.99
C VAL A 41 25.70 14.06 11.95
N ALA A 42 26.13 13.51 13.08
CA ALA A 42 26.55 12.10 13.16
C ALA A 42 25.41 11.14 12.79
N ALA A 43 24.20 11.39 13.30
CA ALA A 43 23.02 10.60 12.94
C ALA A 43 22.68 10.70 11.44
N LEU A 44 22.82 11.88 10.83
CA LEU A 44 22.60 12.04 9.38
C LEU A 44 23.61 11.27 8.55
N ILE A 45 24.89 11.32 8.92
CA ILE A 45 25.95 10.55 8.25
C ILE A 45 25.68 9.04 8.39
N GLU A 46 25.26 8.59 9.57
CA GLU A 46 24.91 7.18 9.78
C GLU A 46 23.74 6.74 8.88
N VAL A 47 22.71 7.58 8.75
CA VAL A 47 21.58 7.31 7.83
C VAL A 47 22.06 7.28 6.39
N GLU A 48 22.83 8.29 5.95
CA GLU A 48 23.36 8.35 4.58
C GLU A 48 24.20 7.12 4.25
N GLN A 49 25.02 6.65 5.18
CA GLN A 49 25.84 5.45 5.02
C GLN A 49 24.98 4.17 4.98
N LYS A 50 24.05 4.01 5.92
CA LYS A 50 23.19 2.81 6.00
C LYS A 50 22.22 2.69 4.82
N PHE A 51 21.78 3.82 4.26
CA PHE A 51 20.85 3.88 3.14
C PHE A 51 21.56 4.12 1.80
N SER A 52 22.90 4.14 1.79
CA SER A 52 23.68 4.25 0.56
C SER A 52 23.43 3.02 -0.30
N THR A 53 22.94 3.24 -1.52
CA THR A 53 22.62 2.19 -2.49
C THR A 53 23.41 2.38 -3.78
N PRO A 54 24.74 2.16 -3.75
CA PRO A 54 25.55 2.23 -4.96
C PRO A 54 25.13 1.14 -5.96
N THR A 55 25.33 1.38 -7.25
CA THR A 55 24.93 0.43 -8.31
C THR A 55 25.50 -0.98 -8.11
N ALA A 56 26.71 -1.10 -7.56
CA ALA A 56 27.29 -2.40 -7.23
C ALA A 56 26.44 -3.20 -6.22
N LEU A 57 25.93 -2.52 -5.18
CA LEU A 57 25.03 -3.14 -4.20
C LEU A 57 23.71 -3.57 -4.86
N PHE A 58 23.13 -2.76 -5.75
CA PHE A 58 21.91 -3.14 -6.47
C PHE A 58 22.10 -4.38 -7.35
N ARG A 59 23.27 -4.55 -8.00
CA ARG A 59 23.56 -5.77 -8.76
C ARG A 59 23.60 -6.98 -7.84
N SER A 60 24.31 -6.89 -6.72
CA SER A 60 24.35 -7.98 -5.73
C SER A 60 22.98 -8.31 -5.15
N ILE A 61 22.12 -7.30 -4.92
CA ILE A 61 20.73 -7.51 -4.50
C ILE A 61 19.94 -8.23 -5.59
N ALA A 62 20.09 -7.84 -6.87
CA ALA A 62 19.41 -8.50 -7.97
C ALA A 62 19.85 -9.97 -8.12
N ASP A 63 21.15 -10.25 -7.99
CA ASP A 63 21.69 -11.61 -8.02
C ASP A 63 21.10 -12.46 -6.87
N ALA A 64 21.06 -11.91 -5.65
CA ALA A 64 20.43 -12.57 -4.51
C ALA A 64 18.91 -12.79 -4.71
N MET A 65 18.21 -11.85 -5.36
CA MET A 65 16.80 -12.04 -5.69
C MET A 65 16.59 -13.20 -6.67
N VAL A 66 17.46 -13.36 -7.68
CA VAL A 66 17.39 -14.49 -8.62
C VAL A 66 17.60 -15.81 -7.89
N GLU A 67 18.58 -15.88 -6.98
CA GLU A 67 18.82 -17.07 -6.16
C GLU A 67 17.58 -17.44 -5.32
N GLU A 68 16.95 -16.47 -4.66
CA GLU A 68 15.74 -16.73 -3.87
C GLU A 68 14.53 -17.10 -4.73
N MET A 69 14.44 -16.59 -5.96
CA MET A 69 13.41 -17.02 -6.92
C MET A 69 13.59 -18.50 -7.28
N GLU A 70 14.82 -18.95 -7.49
CA GLU A 70 15.09 -20.36 -7.74
C GLU A 70 14.75 -21.25 -6.54
N HIS A 71 15.08 -20.82 -5.32
CA HIS A 71 14.69 -21.53 -4.10
C HIS A 71 13.18 -21.67 -3.97
N GLY A 72 12.45 -20.57 -4.22
CA GLY A 72 10.99 -20.58 -4.22
C GLY A 72 10.39 -21.51 -5.26
N LEU A 73 10.92 -21.52 -6.48
CA LEU A 73 10.47 -22.42 -7.56
C LEU A 73 10.77 -23.90 -7.28
N ARG A 74 11.83 -24.19 -6.51
CA ARG A 74 12.14 -25.55 -6.01
C ARG A 74 11.29 -25.94 -4.79
N ALA A 75 10.33 -25.11 -4.38
CA ALA A 75 9.49 -25.30 -3.21
C ALA A 75 10.27 -25.50 -1.91
N ASP A 76 11.41 -24.80 -1.76
CA ASP A 76 12.16 -24.80 -0.50
C ASP A 76 11.26 -24.23 0.63
N PRO A 77 11.03 -24.98 1.73
CA PRO A 77 10.14 -24.56 2.82
C PRO A 77 10.60 -23.26 3.50
N HIS A 78 11.90 -22.97 3.46
CA HIS A 78 12.53 -21.80 4.06
C HIS A 78 12.72 -20.64 3.08
N ALA A 79 12.39 -20.81 1.80
CA ALA A 79 12.48 -19.73 0.83
C ALA A 79 11.62 -18.52 1.27
N PRO A 80 12.21 -17.31 1.30
CA PRO A 80 11.49 -16.08 1.57
C PRO A 80 10.54 -15.74 0.41
N LEU A 81 10.92 -16.04 -0.84
CA LEU A 81 10.05 -15.91 -2.01
C LEU A 81 9.27 -17.20 -2.23
N LYS A 82 7.93 -17.13 -2.14
CA LYS A 82 7.07 -18.32 -2.24
C LYS A 82 6.81 -18.80 -3.66
N MET A 83 7.08 -17.96 -4.66
CA MET A 83 6.90 -18.29 -6.08
C MET A 83 5.60 -19.05 -6.37
N LEU A 84 4.49 -18.50 -5.86
CA LEU A 84 3.17 -19.14 -5.94
C LEU A 84 2.75 -19.33 -7.40
N ILE A 85 2.25 -20.52 -7.72
CA ILE A 85 1.68 -20.83 -9.04
C ILE A 85 0.38 -20.03 -9.19
N SER A 86 0.29 -19.20 -10.24
CA SER A 86 -0.89 -18.37 -10.54
C SER A 86 -2.01 -19.12 -11.25
N TYR A 87 -1.74 -20.32 -11.77
CA TYR A 87 -2.62 -21.11 -12.65
C TYR A 87 -2.98 -20.42 -13.97
N ILE A 88 -2.28 -19.34 -14.32
CA ILE A 88 -2.33 -18.72 -15.64
C ILE A 88 -1.17 -19.33 -16.43
N ASP A 89 -1.48 -20.06 -17.49
CA ASP A 89 -0.47 -20.59 -18.41
C ASP A 89 -0.19 -19.60 -19.55
N ASP A 90 0.95 -19.80 -20.24
CA ASP A 90 1.37 -18.93 -21.35
C ASP A 90 0.37 -18.90 -22.52
N GLY A 91 -0.44 -19.96 -22.66
CA GLY A 91 -1.47 -20.05 -23.69
C GLY A 91 -2.74 -19.25 -23.38
N ASN A 92 -2.96 -18.86 -22.13
CA ASN A 92 -4.14 -18.15 -21.65
C ASN A 92 -3.86 -16.70 -21.24
N LEU A 93 -2.70 -16.16 -21.60
CA LEU A 93 -2.46 -14.72 -21.50
C LEU A 93 -3.33 -13.97 -22.52
N PRO A 94 -3.82 -12.75 -22.19
CA PRO A 94 -4.64 -11.98 -23.10
C PRO A 94 -3.98 -11.79 -24.47
N THR A 95 -4.69 -12.19 -25.51
CA THR A 95 -4.22 -12.20 -26.91
C THR A 95 -4.55 -10.89 -27.62
N GLY A 96 -5.60 -10.20 -27.16
CA GLY A 96 -6.19 -9.07 -27.83
C GLY A 96 -7.40 -9.41 -28.69
N ASP A 97 -7.69 -10.69 -28.88
CA ASP A 97 -8.87 -11.16 -29.62
C ASP A 97 -10.11 -11.22 -28.72
N GLU A 98 -10.03 -10.73 -27.48
CA GLU A 98 -11.15 -10.72 -26.55
C GLU A 98 -12.23 -9.73 -27.00
N HIS A 99 -13.47 -10.20 -26.96
CA HIS A 99 -14.67 -9.42 -27.26
C HIS A 99 -15.63 -9.49 -26.07
N ARG A 100 -16.52 -8.50 -25.96
CA ARG A 100 -17.64 -8.37 -24.98
C ARG A 100 -17.30 -7.55 -23.73
N LEU A 101 -18.28 -7.40 -22.86
CA LEU A 101 -18.20 -6.67 -21.61
C LEU A 101 -17.71 -7.60 -20.48
N PHE A 102 -16.62 -7.19 -19.83
CA PHE A 102 -16.06 -7.88 -18.67
C PHE A 102 -16.16 -6.99 -17.44
N TYR A 103 -16.45 -7.60 -16.30
CA TYR A 103 -16.35 -6.95 -14.99
C TYR A 103 -15.12 -7.48 -14.26
N ALA A 104 -14.43 -6.59 -13.55
CA ALA A 104 -13.36 -6.93 -12.65
C ALA A 104 -13.61 -6.27 -11.29
N LEU A 105 -13.33 -7.02 -10.22
CA LEU A 105 -13.33 -6.53 -8.86
C LEU A 105 -11.89 -6.49 -8.38
N ASP A 106 -11.41 -5.32 -8.00
CA ASP A 106 -10.07 -5.12 -7.46
C ASP A 106 -10.15 -4.64 -6.01
N PHE A 107 -9.45 -5.33 -5.12
CA PHE A 107 -9.49 -5.09 -3.68
C PHE A 107 -8.10 -4.66 -3.18
N GLY A 108 -7.96 -3.37 -2.85
CA GLY A 108 -6.68 -2.74 -2.51
C GLY A 108 -6.45 -2.50 -1.00
N GLY A 109 -7.22 -3.16 -0.13
CA GLY A 109 -7.09 -3.05 1.33
C GLY A 109 -8.08 -2.07 1.97
N THR A 110 -7.97 -0.77 1.70
CA THR A 110 -8.87 0.26 2.27
C THR A 110 -9.98 0.70 1.31
N ASN A 111 -9.80 0.45 0.02
CA ASN A 111 -10.79 0.68 -1.01
C ASN A 111 -10.91 -0.58 -1.88
N PHE A 112 -12.03 -0.70 -2.58
CA PHE A 112 -12.16 -1.61 -3.70
C PHE A 112 -12.70 -0.88 -4.92
N ARG A 113 -12.43 -1.44 -6.09
CA ARG A 113 -12.85 -0.90 -7.38
C ARG A 113 -13.65 -1.95 -8.11
N VAL A 114 -14.79 -1.54 -8.65
CA VAL A 114 -15.50 -2.30 -9.67
C VAL A 114 -15.14 -1.65 -10.99
N ILE A 115 -14.62 -2.44 -11.92
CA ILE A 115 -14.20 -2.02 -13.26
C ILE A 115 -15.06 -2.79 -14.24
N TRP A 116 -15.51 -2.15 -15.30
CA TRP A 116 -16.12 -2.83 -16.44
C TRP A 116 -15.55 -2.30 -17.74
N VAL A 117 -15.24 -3.24 -18.63
CA VAL A 117 -14.52 -2.97 -19.86
C VAL A 117 -15.20 -3.68 -21.01
N GLN A 118 -15.54 -2.92 -22.04
CA GLN A 118 -16.06 -3.44 -23.30
C GLN A 118 -14.88 -3.65 -24.25
N LEU A 119 -14.59 -4.91 -24.55
CA LEU A 119 -13.56 -5.33 -25.47
C LEU A 119 -14.15 -5.58 -26.86
N GLY A 120 -13.44 -5.14 -27.89
CA GLY A 120 -13.85 -5.18 -29.29
C GLY A 120 -12.92 -5.98 -30.19
N GLY A 121 -12.08 -6.85 -29.62
CA GLY A 121 -11.09 -7.66 -30.32
C GLY A 121 -9.89 -6.89 -30.83
N ARG A 122 -9.12 -7.52 -31.73
CA ARG A 122 -7.76 -7.10 -32.06
C ARG A 122 -7.63 -5.70 -32.63
N GLU A 123 -8.64 -5.25 -33.37
CA GLU A 123 -8.64 -3.93 -34.00
C GLU A 123 -9.08 -2.84 -33.01
N LYS A 124 -10.23 -3.04 -32.36
CA LYS A 124 -10.84 -2.02 -31.49
C LYS A 124 -10.29 -2.01 -30.07
N ARG A 125 -9.67 -3.11 -29.63
CA ARG A 125 -9.11 -3.32 -28.29
C ARG A 125 -10.14 -2.93 -27.22
N VAL A 126 -9.83 -1.96 -26.37
CA VAL A 126 -10.76 -1.43 -25.36
C VAL A 126 -11.66 -0.38 -26.01
N VAL A 127 -12.93 -0.71 -26.19
CA VAL A 127 -13.95 0.18 -26.75
C VAL A 127 -14.40 1.21 -25.71
N ARG A 128 -14.67 0.75 -24.50
CA ARG A 128 -15.10 1.58 -23.37
C ARG A 128 -14.61 0.95 -22.08
N GLN A 129 -14.17 1.79 -21.14
CA GLN A 129 -13.77 1.36 -19.81
C GLN A 129 -14.27 2.38 -18.81
N GLN A 130 -14.90 1.90 -17.74
CA GLN A 130 -15.30 2.71 -16.61
C GLN A 130 -15.02 1.95 -15.32
N TYR A 131 -14.97 2.69 -14.22
CA TYR A 131 -14.77 2.11 -12.91
C TYR A 131 -15.46 2.96 -11.86
N LYS A 132 -15.78 2.33 -10.73
CA LYS A 132 -16.20 3.01 -9.52
C LYS A 132 -15.38 2.51 -8.35
N GLU A 133 -14.79 3.46 -7.63
CA GLU A 133 -14.06 3.19 -6.40
C GLU A 133 -14.97 3.40 -5.20
N VAL A 134 -14.90 2.48 -4.25
CA VAL A 134 -15.69 2.50 -3.02
C VAL A 134 -14.75 2.33 -1.83
N SER A 135 -14.87 3.23 -0.86
CA SER A 135 -14.08 3.15 0.37
C SER A 135 -14.69 2.16 1.35
N ILE A 136 -13.84 1.32 1.94
CA ILE A 136 -14.25 0.29 2.89
C ILE A 136 -14.26 0.91 4.29
N PRO A 137 -15.41 0.89 4.99
CA PRO A 137 -15.46 1.36 6.37
C PRO A 137 -14.41 0.64 7.25
N PRO A 138 -13.60 1.35 8.06
CA PRO A 138 -12.52 0.73 8.84
C PRO A 138 -12.95 -0.40 9.77
N ARG A 139 -14.20 -0.37 10.25
CA ARG A 139 -14.78 -1.45 11.06
C ARG A 139 -14.91 -2.79 10.31
N LEU A 140 -14.93 -2.77 8.98
CA LEU A 140 -15.03 -3.96 8.14
C LEU A 140 -13.66 -4.55 7.81
N THR A 141 -12.59 -3.74 7.82
CA THR A 141 -11.21 -4.23 7.57
C THR A 141 -10.66 -5.04 8.74
N VAL A 142 -11.23 -4.87 9.94
CA VAL A 142 -10.92 -5.66 11.16
C VAL A 142 -12.08 -6.54 11.61
N GLY A 143 -13.15 -6.61 10.79
CA GLY A 143 -14.38 -7.33 11.10
C GLY A 143 -14.34 -8.80 10.66
N THR A 144 -15.52 -9.40 10.50
CA THR A 144 -15.63 -10.76 9.95
C THR A 144 -15.61 -10.73 8.42
N SER A 145 -15.04 -11.76 7.80
CA SER A 145 -15.03 -11.95 6.33
C SER A 145 -16.43 -11.80 5.74
N MET A 146 -17.44 -12.46 6.34
CA MET A 146 -18.83 -12.38 5.91
C MET A 146 -19.36 -10.95 5.84
N LYS A 147 -19.04 -10.10 6.83
CA LYS A 147 -19.49 -8.69 6.83
C LYS A 147 -18.82 -7.88 5.72
N LEU A 148 -17.53 -8.13 5.47
CA LEU A 148 -16.77 -7.50 4.39
C LEU A 148 -17.32 -7.90 3.01
N PHE A 149 -17.45 -9.19 2.74
CA PHE A 149 -17.94 -9.68 1.44
C PHE A 149 -19.40 -9.30 1.19
N ASN A 150 -20.27 -9.29 2.21
CA ASN A 150 -21.64 -8.79 2.06
C ASN A 150 -21.69 -7.30 1.68
N PHE A 151 -20.79 -6.48 2.26
CA PHE A 151 -20.69 -5.07 1.90
C PHE A 151 -20.24 -4.90 0.44
N ILE A 152 -19.21 -5.63 0.03
CA ILE A 152 -18.71 -5.60 -1.36
C ILE A 152 -19.80 -6.03 -2.33
N ALA A 153 -20.50 -7.15 -2.06
CA ALA A 153 -21.57 -7.65 -2.91
C ALA A 153 -22.74 -6.66 -3.03
N ALA A 154 -23.14 -6.00 -1.93
CA ALA A 154 -24.22 -5.02 -1.95
C ALA A 154 -23.85 -3.75 -2.74
N GLU A 155 -22.61 -3.30 -2.66
CA GLU A 155 -22.14 -2.16 -3.46
C GLU A 155 -21.98 -2.53 -4.95
N LEU A 156 -21.53 -3.75 -5.24
CA LEU A 156 -21.45 -4.27 -6.59
C LEU A 156 -22.83 -4.36 -7.27
N GLU A 157 -23.84 -4.87 -6.55
CA GLU A 157 -25.22 -4.91 -7.03
C GLU A 157 -25.74 -3.52 -7.42
N LYS A 158 -25.50 -2.50 -6.58
CA LYS A 158 -25.88 -1.10 -6.87
C LYS A 158 -25.22 -0.58 -8.15
N ILE A 159 -23.95 -0.92 -8.36
CA ILE A 159 -23.18 -0.48 -9.53
C ILE A 159 -23.73 -1.11 -10.79
N VAL A 160 -23.91 -2.44 -10.80
CA VAL A 160 -24.42 -3.17 -11.95
C VAL A 160 -25.82 -2.69 -12.34
N LYS A 161 -26.71 -2.42 -11.37
CA LYS A 161 -28.07 -1.91 -11.66
C LYS A 161 -28.12 -0.50 -12.24
N THR A 162 -27.16 0.36 -11.89
CA THR A 162 -27.20 1.77 -12.31
C THR A 162 -26.69 1.95 -13.74
N GLU A 163 -25.90 1.01 -14.25
CA GLU A 163 -25.15 1.16 -15.51
C GLU A 163 -25.61 0.26 -16.65
N GLY A 164 -26.63 -0.57 -16.40
CA GLY A 164 -27.19 -1.50 -17.39
C GLY A 164 -27.84 -0.85 -18.63
N ASP A 165 -28.14 0.45 -18.60
CA ASP A 165 -28.81 1.14 -19.72
C ASP A 165 -27.84 1.69 -20.79
N ASP A 166 -26.60 1.97 -20.42
CA ASP A 166 -25.60 2.62 -21.29
C ASP A 166 -24.68 1.64 -22.03
N PHE A 167 -24.64 0.39 -21.58
CA PHE A 167 -23.89 -0.69 -22.19
C PHE A 167 -24.90 -1.65 -22.82
N GLN A 168 -25.16 -1.50 -24.13
CA GLN A 168 -25.91 -2.51 -24.88
C GLN A 168 -25.17 -3.86 -24.77
N LEU A 169 -25.65 -4.70 -23.86
CA LEU A 169 -25.33 -6.11 -23.82
C LEU A 169 -25.89 -6.72 -25.12
N PRO A 170 -25.07 -7.21 -26.04
CA PRO A 170 -25.60 -8.11 -27.07
C PRO A 170 -26.21 -9.30 -26.32
N GLU A 171 -27.44 -9.67 -26.66
CA GLU A 171 -28.08 -10.87 -26.12
C GLU A 171 -27.10 -12.05 -26.19
N GLY A 172 -26.68 -12.55 -25.03
CA GLY A 172 -25.59 -13.52 -24.91
C GLY A 172 -24.56 -13.12 -23.84
N ILE A 173 -25.03 -13.06 -22.58
CA ILE A 173 -24.18 -12.86 -21.41
C ILE A 173 -23.23 -14.06 -21.30
N LEU A 174 -21.92 -13.82 -21.33
CA LEU A 174 -20.90 -14.82 -21.02
C LEU A 174 -19.77 -14.13 -20.24
N HIS A 175 -19.82 -14.28 -18.91
CA HIS A 175 -18.82 -13.76 -17.99
C HIS A 175 -17.87 -14.87 -17.57
N GLN A 176 -16.58 -14.62 -17.68
CA GLN A 176 -15.53 -15.56 -17.35
C GLN A 176 -14.93 -15.19 -15.99
N TRP A 177 -15.14 -16.04 -14.98
CA TRP A 177 -14.42 -15.99 -13.70
C TRP A 177 -13.49 -17.21 -13.64
N HIS A 178 -12.17 -16.98 -13.60
CA HIS A 178 -11.21 -18.05 -13.33
C HIS A 178 -10.93 -18.10 -11.82
N SER A 179 -11.22 -19.23 -11.19
CA SER A 179 -10.73 -19.55 -9.85
C SER A 179 -10.40 -21.03 -9.75
N ARG A 180 -9.11 -21.35 -9.83
CA ARG A 180 -8.55 -22.52 -9.15
C ARG A 180 -7.26 -22.11 -8.46
N THR A 181 -7.30 -22.18 -7.12
CA THR A 181 -6.20 -22.22 -6.13
C THR A 181 -5.23 -21.02 -6.14
N VAL A 182 -4.93 -20.29 -5.06
CA VAL A 182 -4.98 -20.44 -3.60
C VAL A 182 -5.96 -19.39 -3.07
N GLY A 183 -7.04 -19.81 -2.43
CA GLY A 183 -8.16 -18.92 -2.08
C GLY A 183 -9.52 -19.36 -2.62
N GLU A 184 -9.74 -20.66 -2.87
CA GLU A 184 -11.08 -21.21 -3.13
C GLU A 184 -12.10 -20.70 -2.11
N ASP A 185 -11.69 -20.47 -0.87
CA ASP A 185 -12.52 -19.87 0.18
C ASP A 185 -12.87 -18.40 -0.10
N VAL A 186 -11.93 -17.57 -0.57
CA VAL A 186 -12.18 -16.13 -0.82
C VAL A 186 -13.16 -15.94 -1.97
N VAL A 187 -12.96 -16.67 -3.08
CA VAL A 187 -13.87 -16.60 -4.24
C VAL A 187 -15.22 -17.22 -3.89
N ALA A 188 -15.24 -18.34 -3.15
CA ALA A 188 -16.50 -18.93 -2.69
C ALA A 188 -17.24 -18.02 -1.70
N GLU A 189 -16.55 -17.36 -0.77
CA GLU A 189 -17.14 -16.42 0.19
C GLU A 189 -17.76 -15.21 -0.51
N LEU A 190 -17.07 -14.64 -1.50
CA LEU A 190 -17.63 -13.59 -2.35
C LEU A 190 -18.83 -14.12 -3.13
N SER A 191 -18.75 -15.32 -3.72
CA SER A 191 -19.86 -15.95 -4.46
C SER A 191 -21.10 -16.12 -3.58
N ARG A 192 -20.94 -16.69 -2.38
CA ARG A 192 -22.01 -16.80 -1.38
C ARG A 192 -22.56 -15.44 -0.97
N ALA A 193 -21.73 -14.40 -0.90
CA ALA A 193 -22.18 -13.05 -0.59
C ALA A 193 -23.02 -12.44 -1.72
N MET A 194 -22.64 -12.67 -2.98
CA MET A 194 -23.39 -12.24 -4.15
C MET A 194 -24.74 -12.97 -4.23
N GLU A 195 -24.76 -14.30 -4.01
CA GLU A 195 -25.99 -15.08 -3.92
C GLU A 195 -26.96 -14.52 -2.87
N ARG A 196 -26.45 -14.13 -1.68
CA ARG A 196 -27.28 -13.50 -0.63
C ARG A 196 -27.88 -12.15 -1.04
N GLN A 197 -27.26 -11.44 -1.98
CA GLN A 197 -27.80 -10.20 -2.56
C GLN A 197 -28.67 -10.46 -3.80
N GLY A 198 -28.86 -11.72 -4.22
CA GLY A 198 -29.54 -12.04 -5.47
C GLY A 198 -28.80 -11.56 -6.72
N LEU A 199 -27.49 -11.33 -6.60
CA LEU A 199 -26.63 -10.93 -7.70
C LEU A 199 -26.06 -12.19 -8.36
N ASP A 200 -26.61 -12.57 -9.51
CA ASP A 200 -26.05 -13.64 -10.32
C ASP A 200 -25.00 -13.09 -11.29
N MET A 201 -23.73 -13.36 -10.99
CA MET A 201 -22.61 -13.16 -11.91
C MET A 201 -21.94 -14.50 -12.29
N SER A 202 -22.61 -15.62 -12.00
CA SER A 202 -22.09 -16.96 -12.21
C SER A 202 -22.29 -17.43 -13.65
N TYR A 203 -21.52 -18.46 -14.04
CA TYR A 203 -21.50 -19.01 -15.39
C TYR A 203 -22.17 -20.39 -15.44
N SER A 204 -22.93 -20.67 -16.50
CA SER A 204 -23.28 -22.04 -16.93
C SER A 204 -22.50 -22.39 -18.20
N SER A 205 -21.69 -23.45 -18.13
CA SER A 205 -21.02 -24.01 -19.30
C SER A 205 -22.03 -24.71 -20.21
N CYS A 206 -22.07 -24.30 -21.48
CA CYS A 206 -22.55 -25.15 -22.57
C CYS A 206 -21.39 -26.03 -23.05
#